data_AF-A0A4V3S4X4-F1
#
_entry.id   AF-A0A4V3S4X4-F1
#
_cell.length_a   1.000
_cell.length_b   1.000
_cell.length_c   1.000
_cell.angle_alpha   90.00
_cell.angle_beta   90.00
_cell.angle_gamma   90.00
#
_symmetry.space_group_name_H-M   'P 1'
#
loop_
_entity.id
_entity.type
_entity.pdbx_description
1 polymer ?
#
loop_
_entity_poly.entity_id
_entity_poly.type
_entity_poly.pdbx_seq_one_letter_code
_entity_poly.pdbx_strand_id
1 'polypeptide(L)'
;MAAPFPPGLRGAERAGIDMVLLDASIAGCVSSWLNRAGSPDTRRLKIADRCVLDLDQALPLLTDTEEIEYFRRLRRMAALVSLPEN
;
A
#
# COMPACT_ATOMS: atom_id res chain seq x y z
N MET A 1 -11.21 2.13 -3.21
CA MET A 1 -10.56 3.35 -2.70
C MET A 1 -10.82 4.44 -3.70
N ALA A 2 -11.47 5.55 -3.33
CA ALA A 2 -11.95 6.57 -4.27
C ALA A 2 -11.01 7.81 -4.38
N ALA A 3 -9.86 7.79 -3.70
CA ALA A 3 -8.91 8.91 -3.76
C ALA A 3 -8.06 8.81 -5.05
N PRO A 4 -7.92 9.90 -5.82
CA PRO A 4 -7.05 9.91 -6.98
C PRO A 4 -5.58 9.72 -6.55
N PHE A 5 -4.82 8.97 -7.34
CA PHE A 5 -3.39 8.80 -7.11
C PHE A 5 -2.66 10.15 -7.24
N PRO A 6 -1.75 10.52 -6.32
CA PRO A 6 -1.04 11.79 -6.35
C PRO A 6 -0.25 11.98 -7.66
N PRO A 7 -0.49 13.04 -8.44
CA PRO A 7 0.12 13.19 -9.76
C PRO A 7 1.65 13.34 -9.69
N GLY A 8 2.19 13.93 -8.62
CA GLY A 8 3.63 14.11 -8.39
C GLY A 8 4.42 12.81 -8.22
N LEU A 9 3.75 11.69 -7.95
CA LEU A 9 4.36 10.39 -7.77
C LEU A 9 4.22 9.46 -8.97
N ARG A 10 3.64 9.93 -10.08
CA ARG A 10 3.51 9.12 -11.29
C ARG A 10 4.89 8.92 -11.93
N GLY A 11 5.33 7.66 -12.02
CA GLY A 11 6.66 7.31 -12.50
C GLY A 11 7.79 7.70 -11.55
N ALA A 12 7.47 8.09 -10.31
CA ALA A 12 8.46 8.41 -9.30
C ALA A 12 8.90 7.15 -8.54
N GLU A 13 10.18 7.13 -8.16
CA GLU A 13 10.73 6.17 -7.24
C GLU A 13 11.15 6.85 -5.93
N ARG A 14 10.87 6.21 -4.78
CA ARG A 14 11.35 6.65 -3.46
C ARG A 14 12.05 5.48 -2.79
N ALA A 15 13.31 5.69 -2.36
CA ALA A 15 14.15 4.60 -1.89
C ALA A 15 14.27 3.41 -2.88
N GLY A 16 14.21 3.68 -4.19
CA GLY A 16 14.20 2.64 -5.24
C GLY A 16 12.88 1.87 -5.38
N ILE A 17 11.79 2.37 -4.78
CA ILE A 17 10.46 1.78 -4.83
C ILE A 17 9.58 2.57 -5.79
N ASP A 18 9.05 1.90 -6.81
CA ASP A 18 8.05 2.46 -7.72
C ASP A 18 6.73 2.71 -6.97
N MET A 19 6.34 3.98 -6.87
CA MET A 19 5.19 4.42 -6.09
C MET A 19 3.85 3.99 -6.71
N VAL A 20 3.79 3.83 -8.04
CA VAL A 20 2.60 3.37 -8.77
C VAL A 20 2.42 1.87 -8.58
N LEU A 21 3.51 1.11 -8.69
CA LEU A 21 3.48 -0.34 -8.46
C LEU A 21 3.13 -0.67 -7.01
N LEU A 22 3.63 0.14 -6.06
CA LEU A 22 3.32 -0.01 -4.64
C LEU A 22 1.81 0.19 -4.36
N ASP A 23 1.21 1.27 -4.89
CA ASP A 23 -0.23 1.50 -4.79
C ASP A 23 -1.04 0.36 -5.41
N ALA A 24 -0.72 -0.05 -6.64
CA ALA A 24 -1.41 -1.12 -7.35
C ALA A 24 -1.32 -2.47 -6.60
N SER A 25 -0.17 -2.77 -6.00
CA SER A 25 0.04 -3.98 -5.21
C SER A 25 -0.85 -4.02 -3.96
N ILE A 26 -0.94 -2.89 -3.24
CA ILE A 26 -1.79 -2.76 -2.06
C ILE A 26 -3.26 -2.82 -2.46
N ALA A 27 -3.68 -2.08 -3.51
CA ALA A 27 -5.04 -2.11 -4.02
C ALA A 27 -5.46 -3.54 -4.41
N GLY A 28 -4.57 -4.30 -5.03
CA GLY A 28 -4.78 -5.71 -5.34
C GLY A 28 -4.99 -6.56 -4.10
N CYS A 29 -4.18 -6.37 -3.04
CA CYS A 29 -4.31 -7.11 -1.79
C CYS A 29 -5.62 -6.79 -1.07
N VAL A 30 -5.98 -5.51 -0.95
CA VAL A 30 -7.24 -5.05 -0.35
C VAL A 30 -8.44 -5.58 -1.13
N SER A 31 -8.41 -5.52 -2.47
CA SER A 31 -9.49 -6.08 -3.30
C SER A 31 -9.64 -7.58 -3.09
N SER A 32 -8.53 -8.32 -3.04
CA SER A 32 -8.56 -9.77 -2.77
C SER A 32 -9.13 -10.08 -1.38
N TRP A 33 -8.75 -9.30 -0.36
CA TRP A 33 -9.23 -9.43 1.01
C TRP A 33 -10.76 -9.22 1.09
N LEU A 34 -11.25 -8.13 0.48
CA LEU A 34 -12.68 -7.82 0.43
C LEU A 34 -13.48 -8.90 -0.31
N ASN A 35 -12.96 -9.41 -1.43
CA ASN A 35 -13.63 -10.43 -2.23
C ASN A 35 -13.66 -11.81 -1.55
N ARG A 36 -12.80 -12.05 -0.58
CA ARG A 36 -12.71 -13.31 0.18
C ARG A 36 -13.23 -13.18 1.62
N ALA A 37 -14.10 -12.20 1.86
CA ALA A 37 -14.74 -11.95 3.15
C ALA A 37 -13.76 -11.83 4.34
N GLY A 38 -12.55 -11.33 4.09
CA GLY A 38 -11.54 -11.14 5.14
C GLY A 38 -10.38 -12.13 5.14
N SER A 39 -10.41 -13.14 4.26
CA SER A 39 -9.40 -14.21 4.24
C SER A 39 -8.47 -14.13 3.02
N PRO A 40 -7.34 -13.39 3.12
CA PRO A 40 -6.35 -13.30 2.08
C PRO A 40 -5.52 -14.59 2.02
N ASP A 41 -5.18 -15.04 0.82
CA ASP A 41 -4.26 -16.17 0.69
C ASP A 41 -2.84 -15.81 1.20
N THR A 42 -2.04 -16.83 1.53
CA THR A 42 -0.69 -16.65 2.10
C THR A 42 0.22 -15.80 1.20
N ARG A 43 0.00 -15.79 -0.12
CA ARG A 43 0.78 -14.96 -1.03
C ARG A 43 0.40 -13.49 -0.87
N ARG A 44 -0.89 -13.17 -0.75
CA ARG A 44 -1.38 -11.80 -0.52
C ARG A 44 -0.96 -11.25 0.83
N LEU A 45 -0.93 -12.09 1.88
CA LEU A 45 -0.38 -11.71 3.18
C LEU A 45 1.09 -11.26 3.06
N LYS A 46 1.94 -12.08 2.43
CA LYS A 46 3.36 -11.75 2.20
C LYS A 46 3.58 -10.49 1.37
N ILE A 47 2.72 -10.25 0.37
CA ILE A 47 2.78 -9.03 -0.44
C ILE A 47 2.41 -7.82 0.42
N ALA A 48 1.33 -7.90 1.20
CA ALA A 48 0.91 -6.82 2.09
C ALA A 48 1.99 -6.46 3.12
N ASP A 49 2.61 -7.47 3.75
CA ASP A 49 3.75 -7.29 4.66
C ASP A 49 4.91 -6.55 3.99
N ARG A 50 5.28 -6.99 2.78
CA ARG A 50 6.35 -6.36 2.02
C ARG A 50 6.01 -4.90 1.69
N CYS A 51 4.78 -4.63 1.27
CA CYS A 51 4.33 -3.27 0.99
C CYS A 51 4.35 -2.38 2.24
N VAL A 52 4.07 -2.90 3.45
CA VAL A 52 4.20 -2.12 4.69
C VAL A 52 5.66 -1.70 4.92
N LEU A 53 6.62 -2.61 4.72
CA LEU A 53 8.04 -2.30 4.85
C LEU A 53 8.51 -1.29 3.80
N ASP A 54 8.08 -1.45 2.55
CA ASP A 54 8.40 -0.52 1.47
C ASP A 54 7.82 0.89 1.78
N LEU A 55 6.61 0.97 2.34
CA LEU A 55 6.02 2.24 2.79
C LEU A 55 6.78 2.87 3.94
N ASP A 56 7.29 2.09 4.89
CA ASP A 56 8.10 2.59 6.00
C ASP A 56 9.43 3.21 5.51
N GLN A 57 9.94 2.76 4.36
CA GLN A 57 11.12 3.33 3.70
C GLN A 57 10.78 4.56 2.84
N ALA A 58 9.65 4.53 2.12
CA ALA A 58 9.28 5.60 1.19
C ALA A 58 8.67 6.82 1.89
N LEU A 59 7.82 6.63 2.91
CA LEU A 59 7.08 7.71 3.59
C LEU A 59 7.98 8.85 4.12
N PRO A 60 9.13 8.58 4.76
CA PRO A 60 10.02 9.65 5.25
C PRO A 60 10.61 10.53 4.14
N LEU A 61 10.57 10.09 2.88
CA LEU A 61 11.12 10.80 1.73
C LEU A 61 10.10 11.68 1.02
N LEU A 62 8.82 11.60 1.41
CA LEU A 62 7.77 12.44 0.87
C LEU A 62 7.74 13.78 1.60
N THR A 63 7.62 14.87 0.84
CA THR A 63 7.57 16.23 1.39
C THR A 63 6.21 16.89 1.20
N ASP A 64 5.40 16.39 0.27
CA ASP A 64 4.07 16.91 0.01
C ASP A 64 3.05 16.28 0.96
N THR A 65 2.22 17.12 1.60
CA THR A 65 1.26 16.69 2.62
C THR A 65 0.18 15.77 2.05
N GLU A 66 -0.27 15.99 0.82
CA GLU A 66 -1.30 15.16 0.19
C GLU A 66 -0.74 13.78 -0.15
N GLU A 67 0.49 13.72 -0.66
CA GLU A 67 1.22 12.47 -0.91
C GLU A 67 1.41 11.67 0.39
N ILE A 68 1.86 12.33 1.47
CA ILE A 68 2.06 11.70 2.78
C ILE A 68 0.75 11.11 3.30
N GLU A 69 -0.35 11.87 3.28
CA GLU A 69 -1.64 11.41 3.79
C GLU A 69 -2.23 10.29 2.94
N TYR A 70 -2.05 10.32 1.62
CA TYR A 70 -2.44 9.25 0.72
C TYR A 70 -1.73 7.93 1.09
N PHE A 71 -0.39 7.96 1.18
CA PHE A 71 0.40 6.76 1.45
C PHE A 71 0.29 6.28 2.90
N ARG A 72 -0.02 7.17 3.86
CA ARG A 72 -0.40 6.77 5.24
C ARG A 72 -1.69 5.96 5.28
N ARG A 73 -2.69 6.31 4.46
CA ARG A 73 -3.94 5.53 4.37
C ARG A 73 -3.68 4.16 3.76
N LEU A 74 -2.88 4.10 2.69
CA LEU A 74 -2.45 2.82 2.10
C LEU A 74 -1.73 1.94 3.12
N ARG A 75 -0.80 2.49 3.91
CA ARG A 75 -0.09 1.76 4.95
C ARG A 75 -1.03 1.11 5.96
N ARG A 76 -2.04 1.86 6.42
CA ARG A 76 -3.04 1.33 7.37
C ARG A 76 -3.81 0.17 6.78
N MET A 77 -4.25 0.28 5.52
CA MET A 77 -4.95 -0.82 4.86
C MET A 77 -4.07 -2.04 4.62
N ALA A 78 -2.83 -1.84 4.17
CA ALA A 78 -1.87 -2.93 3.99
C ALA A 78 -1.62 -3.67 5.32
N ALA A 79 -1.43 -2.92 6.41
CA ALA A 79 -1.28 -3.48 7.75
C ALA A 79 -2.51 -4.29 8.21
N LEU A 80 -3.73 -3.82 7.91
CA LEU A 80 -4.95 -4.57 8.22
C LEU A 80 -5.05 -5.87 7.43
N VAL A 81 -4.65 -5.87 6.16
CA VAL A 81 -4.65 -7.07 5.32
C VAL A 81 -3.61 -8.08 5.78
N SER A 82 -2.47 -7.65 6.31
CA SER A 82 -1.40 -8.53 6.80
C SER A 82 -1.70 -9.21 8.15
N LEU A 83 -2.74 -8.79 8.87
CA LEU A 83 -3.11 -9.45 10.13
C LEU A 83 -3.71 -10.83 9.83
N PRO A 84 -3.26 -11.90 10.52
CA PRO A 84 -3.94 -13.19 10.45
C PRO A 84 -5.37 -13.06 11.04
N GLU A 85 -6.33 -13.78 10.44
CA GLU A 85 -7.69 -13.88 11.02
C GLU A 85 -7.60 -14.47 12.44
N ASN A 86 -8.28 -13.84 13.39
CA ASN A 86 -8.43 -14.30 14.79
C ASN A 86 -9.43 -15.44 14.88
#